data_AF-F1LI25-F1
#
_entry.id   AF-F1LI25-F1
#
_cell.length_a   1.000
_cell.length_b   1.000
_cell.length_c   1.000
_cell.angle_alpha   90.00
_cell.angle_beta   90.00
_cell.angle_gamma   90.00
#
_symmetry.space_group_name_H-M   'P 1'
#
loop_
_entity.id
_entity.type
_entity.pdbx_description
1 polymer ?
#
loop_
_entity_poly.entity_id
_entity_poly.type
_entity_poly.pdbx_seq_one_letter_code
_entity_poly.pdbx_strand_id
1 'polypeptide(L)' 'MLANTTSIAEAWARLDHKFDLMYAKRAFVHWYVGEGMEEGEFSEAREDLAA' A
#
# COMPACT_ATOMS: atom_id res chain seq x y z
N MET A 1 13.31 2.96 24.92
CA MET A 1 14.08 3.90 24.08
C MET A 1 13.29 4.11 22.81
N LEU A 2 12.95 5.35 22.49
CA LEU A 2 12.38 5.70 21.18
C LEU A 2 13.55 6.05 20.27
N ALA A 3 13.62 5.43 19.09
CA ALA A 3 14.68 5.65 18.12
C ALA A 3 14.09 5.70 16.72
N ASN A 4 14.62 6.61 15.90
CA ASN A 4 14.29 6.72 14.49
C ASN A 4 15.53 6.31 13.67
N THR A 5 15.33 5.45 12.68
CA THR A 5 16.39 4.86 11.85
C THR A 5 15.88 4.65 10.43
N THR A 6 16.72 4.93 9.44
CA THR A 6 16.41 4.71 8.02
C THR A 6 16.23 3.24 7.66
N SER A 7 16.64 2.31 8.53
CA SER A 7 16.42 0.88 8.35
C SER A 7 14.94 0.48 8.22
N ILE A 8 14.00 1.34 8.62
CA ILE A 8 12.57 1.10 8.41
C ILE A 8 12.16 1.12 6.93
N ALA A 9 12.93 1.76 6.05
CA ALA A 9 12.66 1.82 4.61
C ALA A 9 12.57 0.42 3.97
N GLU A 10 13.37 -0.53 4.43
CA GLU A 10 13.31 -1.91 3.91
C GLU A 10 11.99 -2.61 4.25
N ALA A 11 11.41 -2.31 5.42
CA ALA A 11 10.11 -2.85 5.81
C ALA A 11 8.99 -2.29 4.92
N TRP A 12 9.03 -0.99 4.62
CA TRP A 12 8.10 -0.35 3.69
C TRP A 12 8.21 -0.90 2.28
N ALA A 13 9.43 -1.05 1.74
CA ALA A 13 9.65 -1.64 0.41
C ALA A 13 9.06 -3.06 0.27
N ARG A 14 9.13 -3.87 1.33
CA ARG A 14 8.50 -5.21 1.34
C ARG A 14 6.97 -5.15 1.40
N LEU A 15 6.41 -4.12 2.03
CA LEU A 15 4.97 -3.90 2.10
C LEU A 15 4.44 -3.49 0.72
N ASP A 16 5.08 -2.50 0.09
CA ASP A 16 4.79 -2.04 -1.27
C ASP A 16 4.80 -3.18 -2.28
N HIS A 17 5.83 -4.01 -2.25
CA HIS A 17 5.92 -5.14 -3.16
C HIS A 17 4.76 -6.12 -3.01
N LYS A 18 4.33 -6.41 -1.77
CA LYS A 18 3.17 -7.28 -1.53
C LYS A 18 1.88 -6.62 -1.99
N PHE A 19 1.72 -5.33 -1.74
CA PHE A 19 0.58 -4.56 -2.22
C PHE A 19 0.49 -4.63 -3.76
N ASP A 20 1.58 -4.38 -4.47
CA ASP A 20 1.64 -4.41 -5.93
C ASP A 20 1.21 -5.77 -6.49
N LEU A 21 1.69 -6.87 -5.89
CA LEU A 21 1.29 -8.23 -6.27
C LEU A 21 -0.21 -8.49 -6.09
N MET A 22 -0.81 -7.99 -5.00
CA MET A 22 -2.23 -8.17 -4.71
C MET A 22 -3.10 -7.28 -5.61
N TYR A 23 -2.75 -6.00 -5.73
CA TYR A 23 -3.51 -5.01 -6.50
C TYR A 23 -3.48 -5.30 -8.00
N ALA A 24 -2.36 -5.81 -8.53
CA ALA A 24 -2.27 -6.27 -9.92
C ALA A 24 -3.27 -7.40 -10.26
N LYS A 25 -3.78 -8.12 -9.26
CA LYS A 25 -4.82 -9.15 -9.41
C LYS A 25 -6.19 -8.69 -8.93
N ARG A 26 -6.33 -7.43 -8.54
CA ARG A 26 -7.50 -6.88 -7.86
C ARG A 26 -7.94 -7.73 -6.66
N ALA A 27 -6.96 -8.33 -5.96
CA ALA A 27 -7.24 -9.17 -4.81
C ALA A 27 -7.84 -8.33 -3.68
N PHE A 28 -8.95 -8.79 -3.10
CA PHE A 28 -9.65 -8.16 -1.98
C PHE A 28 -10.21 -6.73 -2.21
N VAL A 29 -9.98 -6.10 -3.38
CA VAL A 29 -10.45 -4.74 -3.70
C VAL A 29 -11.96 -4.56 -3.52
N HIS A 30 -12.75 -5.58 -3.86
CA HIS A 30 -14.21 -5.54 -3.77
C HIS A 30 -14.74 -5.27 -2.35
N TRP A 31 -14.01 -5.66 -1.30
CA TRP A 31 -14.43 -5.35 0.08
C TRP A 31 -14.36 -3.86 0.37
N TYR A 32 -13.31 -3.19 -0.11
CA TYR A 32 -13.12 -1.76 0.12
C TYR A 32 -14.07 -0.91 -0.72
N VAL A 33 -14.20 -1.24 -2.00
CA VAL A 33 -15.13 -0.55 -2.90
C VAL A 33 -16.58 -0.78 -2.47
N GLY A 34 -16.90 -1.96 -1.93
CA GLY A 34 -18.23 -2.27 -1.38
C GLY A 34 -18.64 -1.38 -0.20
N GLU A 35 -17.66 -0.87 0.56
CA GLU A 35 -17.86 0.05 1.68
C GLU A 35 -17.80 1.54 1.25
N GLY A 36 -17.68 1.82 -0.05
CA GLY A 36 -17.75 3.17 -0.61
C GLY A 36 -16.41 3.85 -0.88
N MET A 37 -15.29 3.12 -0.81
CA MET A 37 -13.97 3.61 -1.22
C MET A 37 -13.85 3.66 -2.75
N GLU A 38 -13.20 4.68 -3.31
CA GLU A 38 -12.96 4.75 -4.76
C GLU A 38 -11.75 3.88 -5.14
N GLU A 39 -11.86 3.08 -6.22
CA GLU A 39 -10.75 2.18 -6.62
C GLU A 39 -9.46 2.94 -6.99
N GLY A 40 -9.58 4.18 -7.44
CA GLY A 40 -8.46 5.07 -7.75
C GLY A 40 -7.62 5.47 -6.54
N GLU A 41 -8.22 5.57 -5.35
CA GLU A 41 -7.54 5.96 -4.10
C GLU A 41 -6.42 4.98 -3.73
N PHE A 42 -6.51 3.72 -4.16
CA PHE A 42 -5.42 2.74 -4.01
C PHE A 42 -4.15 3.12 -4.78
N SER A 43 -4.31 3.64 -6.01
CA SER A 43 -3.18 4.03 -6.84
C SER A 43 -2.56 5.34 -6.33
N GLU A 44 -3.39 6.30 -5.95
CA GLU A 44 -2.94 7.57 -5.36
C GLU A 44 -2.14 7.35 -4.08
N ALA A 45 -2.67 6.56 -3.13
CA ALA A 45 -1.96 6.25 -1.88
C ALA A 45 -0.66 5.47 -2.11
N ARG A 46 -0.62 4.63 -3.15
CA ARG A 46 0.58 3.86 -3.51
C ARG A 46 1.69 4.75 -4.08
N GLU A 47 1.34 5.74 -4.88
CA GLU A 47 2.26 6.74 -5.42
C GLU A 47 2.84 7.61 -4.30
N ASP A 48 2.00 8.06 -3.36
CA ASP A 48 2.43 8.83 -2.19
C ASP A 48 3.41 8.05 -1.30
N LEU A 49 3.20 6.74 -1.13
CA LEU A 49 4.08 5.90 -0.33
C LEU A 49 5.41 5.58 -1.03
N ALA A 50 5.43 5.61 -2.37
CA ALA A 50 6.63 5.38 -3.17
C ALA A 50 7.54 6.61 -3.28
N ALA A 51 6.98 7.82 -3.07
CA ALA A 51 7.68 9.10 -3.15
C ALA A 51 8.67 9.31 -1.99
#